data_AF-A0A3D2XIB7-F1
#
_entry.id   AF-A0A3D2XIB7-F1
#
_cell.length_a   1.000
_cell.length_b   1.000
_cell.length_c   1.000
_cell.angle_alpha   90.00
_cell.angle_beta   90.00
_cell.angle_gamma   90.00
#
_symmetry.space_group_name_H-M   'P 1'
#
loop_
_entity.id
_entity.type
_entity.pdbx_description
1 polymer ?
#
loop_
_entity_poly.entity_id
_entity_poly.type
_entity_poly.pdbx_seq_one_letter_code
_entity_poly.pdbx_strand_id
1 'polypeptide(L)'
;DKNGNKMSKRLGNVVNPFETIEKYGADATRWYLITNASPWDNLKFDIAGIQEVQRKFFGTLYNTYQFFVLYANVDGFAFKEAPVALADRPEIDRWILSSLNTLVKKVTAAMDDYEPTLAGRAIEEFVDEHLSNWYVRLCRRRFWKGEYELDKISAYQTLYECLETIVRLMAPISPFFSDAVFRNLNAVTGRFTVGSVHHADFPVANESVVDSALEERMQLAQDVCSLVLSLRKKVNIKVRQPLHKVLIPVLNPSMKQQLELIEDLIKAEVNVKEMEYITETEGIIKKKIKPNFKALGTKLGAKMKAAGALITAFGQHEIATIEKEGQISLDLDGETVHILLSEVEIAAEDIPGWSVASKGSLTVALDITLTDELKQEGDAREFVNRIQNIRKESGFELTDRIFVTVLETESLKPSIVKYNDYICREILADVIQWVPEINDGTEIEVNDSLLKVVVNKKG
;
A
#
# COMPACT_ATOMS: atom_id res chain seq x y z
N ASP A 1 -8.13 -27.81 16.20
CA ASP A 1 -7.25 -27.93 15.02
C ASP A 1 -7.78 -27.00 13.93
N LYS A 2 -7.16 -26.98 12.75
CA LYS A 2 -7.57 -26.14 11.62
C LYS A 2 -9.01 -26.38 11.14
N ASN A 3 -9.54 -27.58 11.39
CA ASN A 3 -10.90 -27.97 10.99
C ASN A 3 -11.94 -27.63 12.07
N GLY A 4 -11.52 -27.05 13.20
CA GLY A 4 -12.40 -26.73 14.33
C GLY A 4 -12.66 -27.91 15.27
N ASN A 5 -11.96 -29.04 15.12
CA ASN A 5 -12.08 -30.15 16.07
C ASN A 5 -11.21 -29.90 17.30
N LYS A 6 -11.66 -30.41 18.45
CA LYS A 6 -10.86 -30.39 19.69
C LYS A 6 -9.55 -31.15 19.48
N MET A 7 -8.43 -30.55 19.87
CA MET A 7 -7.13 -31.21 19.84
C MET A 7 -7.05 -32.24 20.96
N SER A 8 -6.74 -33.50 20.64
CA SER A 8 -6.56 -34.56 21.62
C SER A 8 -5.62 -35.65 21.13
N LYS A 9 -4.84 -36.25 22.04
CA LYS A 9 -3.91 -37.34 21.70
C LYS A 9 -4.61 -38.51 21.01
N ARG A 10 -5.87 -38.79 21.40
CA ARG A 10 -6.71 -39.84 20.81
C ARG A 10 -7.01 -39.59 19.32
N LEU A 11 -7.19 -38.34 18.92
CA LEU A 11 -7.50 -37.97 17.53
C LEU A 11 -6.25 -37.74 16.68
N GLY A 12 -5.05 -37.86 17.27
CA GLY A 12 -3.79 -37.66 16.55
C GLY A 12 -3.56 -36.24 16.02
N ASN A 13 -4.39 -35.27 16.41
CA ASN A 13 -4.40 -33.89 15.91
C ASN A 13 -3.79 -32.87 16.89
N VAL A 14 -2.94 -33.34 17.82
CA VAL A 14 -2.24 -32.47 18.78
C VAL A 14 -1.07 -31.80 18.10
N VAL A 15 -0.90 -30.50 18.34
CA VAL A 15 0.30 -29.75 17.94
C VAL A 15 1.22 -29.62 19.15
N ASN A 16 2.50 -29.93 18.97
CA ASN A 16 3.50 -29.74 20.00
C ASN A 16 3.94 -28.25 20.05
N PRO A 17 3.71 -27.53 21.16
CA PRO A 17 4.08 -26.12 21.26
C PRO A 17 5.59 -25.90 21.16
N PHE A 18 6.43 -26.82 21.65
CA PHE A 18 7.88 -26.66 21.62
C PHE A 18 8.45 -26.81 20.22
N GLU A 19 7.99 -27.81 19.45
CA GLU A 19 8.37 -27.95 18.04
C GLU A 19 7.91 -26.74 17.22
N THR A 20 6.75 -26.17 17.54
CA THR A 20 6.23 -24.97 16.88
C THR A 20 7.13 -23.76 17.16
N ILE A 21 7.51 -23.55 18.43
CA ILE A 21 8.40 -22.46 18.84
C ILE A 21 9.80 -22.63 18.23
N GLU A 22 10.35 -23.85 18.24
CA GLU A 22 11.67 -24.14 17.67
C GLU A 22 11.71 -23.86 16.17
N LYS A 23 10.62 -24.19 15.44
CA LYS A 23 10.55 -24.02 14.00
C LYS A 23 10.20 -22.59 13.55
N TYR A 24 9.31 -21.90 14.25
CA TYR A 24 8.73 -20.63 13.79
C TYR A 24 9.08 -19.43 14.67
N GLY A 25 9.69 -19.67 15.84
CA GLY A 25 9.97 -18.65 16.84
C GLY A 25 8.82 -18.41 17.80
N ALA A 26 9.17 -18.01 19.02
CA ALA A 26 8.21 -17.73 20.08
C ALA A 26 7.28 -16.55 19.71
N ASP A 27 7.84 -15.49 19.13
CA ASP A 27 7.10 -14.26 18.83
C ASP A 27 6.07 -14.45 17.72
N ALA A 28 6.43 -15.10 16.60
CA ALA A 28 5.47 -15.40 15.54
C ALA A 28 4.32 -16.28 16.05
N THR A 29 4.64 -17.24 16.94
CA THR A 29 3.64 -18.10 17.58
C THR A 29 2.72 -17.30 18.51
N ARG A 30 3.27 -16.48 19.42
CA ARG A 30 2.50 -15.62 20.33
C ARG A 30 1.61 -14.66 19.57
N TRP A 31 2.17 -14.01 18.56
CA TRP A 31 1.47 -13.05 17.74
C TRP A 31 0.29 -13.69 17.02
N TYR A 32 0.50 -14.84 16.35
CA TYR A 32 -0.58 -15.61 15.73
C TYR A 32 -1.69 -15.99 16.71
N LEU A 33 -1.34 -16.46 17.92
CA LEU A 33 -2.32 -16.84 18.93
C LEU A 33 -3.19 -15.64 19.37
N ILE A 34 -2.62 -14.44 19.41
CA ILE A 34 -3.30 -13.23 19.85
C ILE A 34 -4.09 -12.56 18.72
N THR A 35 -3.57 -12.51 17.50
CA THR A 35 -4.21 -11.75 16.39
C THR A 35 -5.20 -12.57 15.56
N ASN A 36 -5.13 -13.91 15.59
CA ASN A 36 -6.01 -14.73 14.76
C ASN A 36 -7.44 -14.86 15.31
N ALA A 37 -7.63 -14.88 16.63
CA ALA A 37 -8.95 -14.94 17.25
C ALA A 37 -8.95 -14.17 18.58
N SER A 38 -10.09 -13.55 18.91
CA SER A 38 -10.27 -12.91 20.22
C SER A 38 -10.19 -13.96 21.34
N PRO A 39 -9.76 -13.58 22.57
CA PRO A 39 -9.54 -14.54 23.66
C PRO A 39 -10.75 -15.41 24.04
N TRP A 40 -11.98 -14.95 23.80
CA TRP A 40 -13.21 -15.72 24.05
C TRP A 40 -13.64 -16.61 22.88
N ASP A 41 -13.03 -16.47 21.71
CA ASP A 41 -13.36 -17.26 20.52
C ASP A 41 -12.49 -18.51 20.42
N ASN A 42 -13.08 -19.57 19.85
CA ASN A 42 -12.33 -20.79 19.57
C ASN A 42 -11.35 -20.58 18.41
N LEU A 43 -10.06 -20.56 18.74
CA LEU A 43 -9.00 -20.51 17.74
C LEU A 43 -8.93 -21.81 16.92
N LYS A 44 -9.22 -21.71 15.62
CA LYS A 44 -8.92 -22.77 14.64
C LYS A 44 -7.43 -22.77 14.32
N PHE A 45 -6.65 -23.39 15.21
CA PHE A 45 -5.19 -23.39 15.12
C PHE A 45 -4.70 -24.06 13.83
N ASP A 46 -3.97 -23.30 13.02
CA ASP A 46 -3.32 -23.72 11.78
C ASP A 46 -1.86 -23.23 11.75
N ILE A 47 -0.93 -24.16 11.54
CA ILE A 47 0.50 -23.88 11.44
C ILE A 47 0.80 -22.94 10.26
N ALA A 48 0.01 -23.02 9.18
CA ALA A 48 0.16 -22.12 8.03
C ALA A 48 -0.07 -20.65 8.42
N GLY A 49 -0.93 -20.39 9.40
CA GLY A 49 -1.17 -19.03 9.91
C GLY A 49 0.05 -18.44 10.63
N ILE A 50 0.84 -19.26 11.33
CA ILE A 50 2.10 -18.81 11.95
C ILE A 50 3.12 -18.43 10.87
N GLN A 51 3.22 -19.22 9.81
CA GLN A 51 4.09 -18.91 8.66
C GLN A 51 3.68 -17.61 7.98
N GLU A 52 2.38 -17.37 7.88
CA GLU A 52 1.85 -16.12 7.33
C GLU A 52 2.24 -14.92 8.19
N VAL A 53 2.08 -14.99 9.52
CA VAL A 53 2.52 -13.94 10.46
C VAL A 53 4.02 -13.70 10.36
N GLN A 54 4.83 -14.76 10.31
CA GLN A 54 6.28 -14.64 10.17
C GLN A 54 6.67 -13.91 8.87
N ARG A 55 6.02 -14.26 7.75
CA ARG A 55 6.34 -13.69 6.43
C ARG A 55 5.79 -12.28 6.25
N LYS A 56 4.53 -12.04 6.61
CA LYS A 56 3.81 -10.80 6.32
C LYS A 56 4.03 -9.71 7.36
N PHE A 57 4.10 -10.05 8.65
CA PHE A 57 4.29 -9.05 9.70
C PHE A 57 5.77 -8.93 10.07
N PHE A 58 6.37 -9.98 10.64
CA PHE A 58 7.77 -9.93 11.09
C PHE A 58 8.75 -9.73 9.95
N GLY A 59 8.54 -10.39 8.81
CA GLY A 59 9.35 -10.20 7.60
C GLY A 59 9.31 -8.76 7.11
N THR A 60 8.13 -8.15 7.06
CA THR A 60 7.95 -6.75 6.63
C THR A 60 8.59 -5.77 7.62
N LEU A 61 8.36 -5.93 8.92
CA LEU A 61 8.98 -5.08 9.94
C LEU A 61 10.51 -5.21 9.95
N TYR A 62 11.02 -6.43 9.83
CA TYR A 62 12.46 -6.68 9.75
C TYR A 62 13.06 -6.06 8.49
N ASN A 63 12.42 -6.20 7.33
CA ASN A 63 12.88 -5.56 6.09
C ASN A 63 12.89 -4.03 6.19
N THR A 64 11.87 -3.43 6.82
CA THR A 64 11.82 -1.99 7.09
C THR A 64 12.95 -1.55 8.02
N TYR A 65 13.20 -2.31 9.10
CA TYR A 65 14.34 -2.07 10.00
C TYR A 65 15.68 -2.22 9.28
N GLN A 66 15.87 -3.25 8.46
CA GLN A 66 17.10 -3.45 7.68
C GLN A 66 17.32 -2.35 6.65
N PHE A 67 16.25 -1.88 5.99
CA PHE A 67 16.30 -0.71 5.12
C PHE A 67 16.80 0.51 5.90
N PHE A 68 16.23 0.80 7.06
CA PHE A 68 16.67 1.90 7.92
C PHE A 68 18.15 1.77 8.30
N VAL A 69 18.56 0.61 8.83
CA VAL A 69 19.94 0.35 9.28
C VAL A 69 20.94 0.50 8.15
N LEU A 70 20.63 -0.02 6.96
CA LEU A 70 21.51 0.05 5.80
C LEU A 70 21.88 1.49 5.47
N TYR A 71 20.88 2.36 5.33
CA TYR A 71 21.12 3.76 4.94
C TYR A 71 21.61 4.61 6.10
N ALA A 72 21.06 4.41 7.31
CA ALA A 72 21.50 5.12 8.52
C ALA A 72 23.01 4.89 8.80
N ASN A 73 23.50 3.67 8.59
CA ASN A 73 24.93 3.37 8.74
C ASN A 73 25.80 4.03 7.67
N VAL A 74 25.32 4.12 6.42
CA VAL A 74 26.04 4.79 5.33
C VAL A 74 26.19 6.28 5.61
N ASP A 75 25.12 6.93 6.09
CA ASP A 75 25.14 8.36 6.40
C ASP A 75 25.65 8.67 7.83
N GLY A 76 25.92 7.64 8.65
CA GLY A 76 26.34 7.81 10.04
C GLY A 76 25.27 8.42 10.95
N PHE A 77 23.98 8.24 10.63
CA PHE A 77 22.87 8.73 11.42
C PHE A 77 22.90 8.15 12.83
N ALA A 78 22.93 9.03 13.82
CA ALA A 78 22.96 8.65 15.23
C ALA A 78 21.98 9.48 16.08
N PHE A 79 21.02 10.16 15.45
CA PHE A 79 20.05 11.03 16.12
C PHE A 79 20.73 12.12 16.98
N LYS A 80 21.85 12.67 16.49
CA LYS A 80 22.64 13.70 17.19
C LYS A 80 22.15 15.11 16.90
N GLU A 81 21.53 15.27 15.74
CA GLU A 81 20.93 16.50 15.26
C GLU A 81 19.67 16.81 16.08
N ALA A 82 19.36 18.11 16.19
CA ALA A 82 18.12 18.53 16.83
C ALA A 82 16.90 17.89 16.12
N PRO A 83 15.86 17.46 16.86
CA PRO A 83 14.63 17.00 16.26
C PRO A 83 14.05 18.08 15.33
N VAL A 84 13.83 17.72 14.07
CA VAL A 84 13.17 18.61 13.10
C VAL A 84 11.73 18.80 13.53
N ALA A 85 11.30 20.05 13.66
CA ALA A 85 9.95 20.39 14.09
C ALA A 85 8.92 19.86 13.09
N LEU A 86 7.76 19.42 13.59
CA LEU A 86 6.72 18.81 12.76
C LEU A 86 6.32 19.70 11.57
N ALA A 87 6.24 21.02 11.77
CA ALA A 87 5.89 21.98 10.72
C ALA A 87 6.92 22.08 9.58
N ASP A 88 8.19 21.76 9.87
CA ASP A 88 9.29 21.80 8.91
C ASP A 88 9.49 20.45 8.19
N ARG A 89 8.72 19.42 8.57
CA ARG A 89 8.76 18.11 7.92
C ARG A 89 7.85 18.09 6.69
N PRO A 90 8.23 17.38 5.61
CA PRO A 90 7.36 17.12 4.47
C PRO A 90 6.00 16.52 4.88
N GLU A 91 4.97 16.73 4.07
CA GLU A 91 3.61 16.25 4.35
C GLU A 91 3.55 14.75 4.64
N ILE A 92 4.33 13.92 3.94
CA ILE A 92 4.37 12.47 4.14
C ILE A 92 4.93 12.06 5.52
N ASP A 93 5.88 12.84 6.06
CA ASP A 93 6.45 12.61 7.39
C ASP A 93 5.45 13.03 8.47
N ARG A 94 4.77 14.18 8.28
CA ARG A 94 3.71 14.64 9.18
C ARG A 94 2.56 13.64 9.24
N TRP A 95 2.18 13.09 8.08
CA TRP A 95 1.13 12.09 7.98
C TRP A 95 1.48 10.82 8.76
N ILE A 96 2.66 10.21 8.52
CA ILE A 96 2.98 8.94 9.19
C ILE A 96 3.12 9.11 10.71
N LEU A 97 3.57 10.28 11.18
CA LEU A 97 3.61 10.60 12.62
C LEU A 97 2.22 10.84 13.21
N SER A 98 1.31 11.49 12.46
CA SER A 98 -0.10 11.58 12.85
C SER A 98 -0.68 10.17 13.00
N SER A 99 -0.55 9.34 11.96
CA SER A 99 -1.05 7.96 11.97
C SER A 99 -0.41 7.10 13.06
N LEU A 100 0.86 7.32 13.40
CA LEU A 100 1.53 6.66 14.51
C LEU A 100 0.90 7.03 15.85
N ASN A 101 0.59 8.30 16.08
CA ASN A 101 -0.09 8.73 17.31
C ASN A 101 -1.53 8.22 17.38
N THR A 102 -2.24 8.19 16.25
CA THR A 102 -3.55 7.54 16.13
C THR A 102 -3.47 6.04 16.43
N LEU A 103 -2.43 5.34 15.95
CA LEU A 103 -2.15 3.95 16.31
C LEU A 103 -1.93 3.79 17.82
N VAL A 104 -1.10 4.63 18.44
CA VAL A 104 -0.84 4.58 19.89
C VAL A 104 -2.16 4.70 20.66
N LYS A 105 -3.04 5.65 20.31
CA LYS A 105 -4.37 5.77 20.94
C LYS A 105 -5.21 4.51 20.79
N LYS A 106 -5.29 3.95 19.57
CA LYS A 106 -6.07 2.74 19.28
C LYS A 106 -5.54 1.53 20.05
N VAL A 107 -4.23 1.33 20.08
CA VAL A 107 -3.59 0.24 20.80
C VAL A 107 -3.77 0.39 22.31
N THR A 108 -3.57 1.59 22.86
CA THR A 108 -3.78 1.84 24.30
C THR A 108 -5.22 1.54 24.70
N ALA A 109 -6.21 2.07 23.98
CA ALA A 109 -7.62 1.81 24.27
C ALA A 109 -7.96 0.31 24.19
N ALA A 110 -7.50 -0.39 23.15
CA ALA A 110 -7.71 -1.82 23.02
C ALA A 110 -7.03 -2.61 24.15
N MET A 111 -5.83 -2.23 24.57
CA MET A 111 -5.14 -2.92 25.67
C MET A 111 -5.81 -2.65 27.02
N ASP A 112 -6.30 -1.43 27.27
CA ASP A 112 -7.06 -1.06 28.47
C ASP A 112 -8.40 -1.82 28.56
N ASP A 113 -9.04 -2.09 27.42
CA ASP A 113 -10.27 -2.87 27.29
C ASP A 113 -10.03 -4.40 27.24
N TYR A 114 -8.79 -4.87 27.45
CA TYR A 114 -8.40 -6.28 27.35
C TYR A 114 -8.71 -6.92 25.98
N GLU A 115 -8.55 -6.15 24.89
CA GLU A 115 -8.71 -6.50 23.48
C GLU A 115 -7.35 -6.60 22.74
N PRO A 116 -6.43 -7.51 23.13
CA PRO A 116 -5.09 -7.57 22.53
C PRO A 116 -5.10 -7.99 21.06
N THR A 117 -6.18 -8.64 20.60
CA THR A 117 -6.39 -9.00 19.20
C THR A 117 -6.57 -7.76 18.32
N LEU A 118 -7.37 -6.79 18.77
CA LEU A 118 -7.56 -5.53 18.06
C LEU A 118 -6.28 -4.70 18.06
N ALA A 119 -5.59 -4.64 19.20
CA ALA A 119 -4.29 -3.98 19.32
C ALA A 119 -3.26 -4.56 18.33
N GLY A 120 -3.08 -5.89 18.31
CA GLY A 120 -2.14 -6.55 17.41
C GLY A 120 -2.48 -6.34 15.93
N ARG A 121 -3.75 -6.43 15.55
CA ARG A 121 -4.19 -6.18 14.16
C ARG A 121 -3.96 -4.73 13.73
N ALA A 122 -4.20 -3.75 14.61
CA ALA A 122 -3.92 -2.35 14.32
C ALA A 122 -2.42 -2.10 14.09
N ILE A 123 -1.55 -2.79 14.85
CA ILE A 123 -0.09 -2.73 14.65
C ILE A 123 0.30 -3.39 13.32
N GLU A 124 -0.25 -4.56 12.99
CA GLU A 124 -0.03 -5.24 11.70
C GLU A 124 -0.39 -4.33 10.52
N GLU A 125 -1.59 -3.74 10.54
CA GLU A 125 -2.09 -2.83 9.51
C GLU A 125 -1.17 -1.61 9.35
N PHE A 126 -0.79 -0.97 10.44
CA PHE A 126 0.12 0.19 10.36
C PHE A 126 1.48 -0.18 9.76
N VAL A 127 2.07 -1.30 10.20
CA VAL A 127 3.39 -1.73 9.72
C VAL A 127 3.36 -2.07 8.23
N ASP A 128 2.34 -2.81 7.79
CA ASP A 128 2.23 -3.26 6.39
C ASP A 128 1.76 -2.13 5.48
N GLU A 129 0.56 -1.58 5.73
CA GLU A 129 -0.12 -0.65 4.83
C GLU A 129 0.44 0.77 4.89
N HIS A 130 0.70 1.31 6.07
CA HIS A 130 1.12 2.70 6.21
C HIS A 130 2.64 2.87 6.18
N LEU A 131 3.39 2.08 6.96
CA LEU A 131 4.83 2.26 7.09
C LEU A 131 5.59 1.63 5.91
N SER A 132 5.43 0.33 5.68
CA SER A 132 6.21 -0.38 4.64
C SER A 132 5.73 -0.04 3.22
N ASN A 133 4.46 -0.35 2.92
CA ASN A 133 3.94 -0.28 1.56
C ASN A 133 3.67 1.15 1.08
N TRP A 134 3.62 2.12 1.98
CA TRP A 134 3.39 3.52 1.61
C TRP A 134 4.58 4.41 1.94
N TYR A 135 4.81 4.69 3.22
CA TYR A 135 5.82 5.65 3.66
C TYR A 135 7.22 5.31 3.17
N VAL A 136 7.74 4.12 3.52
CA VAL A 136 9.10 3.69 3.17
C VAL A 136 9.24 3.60 1.65
N ARG A 137 8.25 3.05 0.95
CA ARG A 137 8.27 2.88 -0.51
C ARG A 137 8.37 4.22 -1.25
N LEU A 138 7.56 5.21 -0.84
CA LEU A 138 7.54 6.54 -1.47
C LEU A 138 8.78 7.36 -1.07
N CYS A 139 9.25 7.21 0.17
CA CYS A 139 10.38 7.97 0.69
C CYS A 139 11.74 7.38 0.35
N ARG A 140 11.85 6.20 -0.30
CA ARG A 140 13.16 5.55 -0.58
C ARG A 140 14.19 6.51 -1.13
N ARG A 141 13.81 7.34 -2.11
CA ARG A 141 14.72 8.32 -2.74
C ARG A 141 15.37 9.28 -1.75
N ARG A 142 14.67 9.67 -0.68
CA ARG A 142 15.19 10.57 0.36
C ARG A 142 16.31 9.93 1.17
N PHE A 143 16.30 8.60 1.33
CA PHE A 143 17.33 7.88 2.10
C PHE A 143 18.64 7.63 1.33
N TRP A 144 18.60 7.48 0.00
CA TRP A 144 19.82 7.15 -0.78
C TRP A 144 20.33 8.27 -1.68
N LYS A 145 19.52 9.26 -2.04
CA LYS A 145 19.90 10.35 -2.93
C LYS A 145 20.00 11.67 -2.16
N GLY A 146 20.99 12.48 -2.51
CA GLY A 146 21.18 13.82 -1.95
C GLY A 146 22.14 13.85 -0.78
N GLU A 147 22.54 15.07 -0.41
CA GLU A 147 23.40 15.32 0.74
C GLU A 147 22.64 15.10 2.05
N TYR A 148 23.39 14.85 3.13
CA TYR A 148 22.83 14.63 4.46
C TYR A 148 22.38 15.98 5.07
N GLU A 149 21.25 16.47 4.58
CA GLU A 149 20.63 17.75 4.96
C GLU A 149 19.25 17.54 5.59
N LEU A 150 18.55 18.65 5.88
CA LEU A 150 17.28 18.70 6.62
C LEU A 150 16.22 17.68 6.13
N ASP A 151 16.04 17.53 4.81
CA ASP A 151 15.08 16.58 4.27
C ASP A 151 15.44 15.12 4.59
N LYS A 152 16.73 14.77 4.45
CA LYS A 152 17.23 13.43 4.72
C LYS A 152 17.23 13.13 6.23
N ILE A 153 17.64 14.11 7.05
CA ILE A 153 17.62 14.03 8.51
C ILE A 153 16.19 13.83 9.02
N SER A 154 15.22 14.62 8.53
CA SER A 154 13.81 14.48 8.93
C SER A 154 13.23 13.12 8.54
N ALA A 155 13.59 12.56 7.38
CA ALA A 155 13.20 11.20 7.00
C ALA A 155 13.75 10.14 7.97
N TYR A 156 15.04 10.23 8.35
CA TYR A 156 15.63 9.31 9.33
C TYR A 156 15.00 9.43 10.71
N GLN A 157 14.81 10.66 11.21
CA GLN A 157 14.17 10.89 12.51
C GLN A 157 12.75 10.31 12.51
N THR A 158 11.98 10.55 11.46
CA THR A 158 10.61 10.03 11.31
C THR A 158 10.58 8.50 11.32
N LEU A 159 11.39 7.84 10.48
CA LEU A 159 11.40 6.38 10.40
C LEU A 159 11.91 5.74 11.71
N TYR A 160 12.91 6.36 12.35
CA TYR A 160 13.40 5.92 13.66
C TYR A 160 12.29 6.01 14.72
N GLU A 161 11.58 7.15 14.81
CA GLU A 161 10.47 7.34 15.75
C GLU A 161 9.35 6.30 15.55
N CYS A 162 9.01 5.98 14.28
CA CYS A 162 8.07 4.91 13.97
C CYS A 162 8.55 3.54 14.46
N LEU A 163 9.78 3.14 14.11
CA LEU A 163 10.36 1.85 14.50
C LEU A 163 10.42 1.71 16.03
N GLU A 164 10.94 2.73 16.72
CA GLU A 164 11.04 2.81 18.17
C GLU A 164 9.66 2.66 18.85
N THR A 165 8.65 3.36 18.35
CA THR A 165 7.30 3.31 18.91
C THR A 165 6.64 1.96 18.66
N ILE A 166 6.77 1.40 17.45
CA ILE A 166 6.23 0.07 17.11
C ILE A 166 6.81 -1.00 18.03
N VAL A 167 8.13 -1.03 18.24
CA VAL A 167 8.74 -2.06 19.09
C VAL A 167 8.25 -1.97 20.54
N ARG A 168 8.00 -0.76 21.06
CA ARG A 168 7.41 -0.56 22.39
C ARG A 168 5.95 -1.00 22.45
N LEU A 169 5.14 -0.67 21.43
CA LEU A 169 3.72 -1.10 21.36
C LEU A 169 3.59 -2.63 21.29
N MET A 170 4.45 -3.29 20.51
CA MET A 170 4.35 -4.73 20.27
C MET A 170 5.02 -5.60 21.36
N ALA A 171 5.83 -5.01 22.24
CA ALA A 171 6.62 -5.73 23.25
C ALA A 171 5.80 -6.68 24.16
N PRO A 172 4.58 -6.34 24.61
CA PRO A 172 3.77 -7.25 25.43
C PRO A 172 3.41 -8.58 24.73
N ILE A 173 3.27 -8.55 23.41
CA ILE A 173 2.89 -9.73 22.60
C ILE A 173 4.15 -10.42 22.05
N SER A 174 5.12 -9.65 21.57
CA SER A 174 6.34 -10.10 20.89
C SER A 174 7.61 -9.64 21.63
N PRO A 175 7.97 -10.28 22.75
CA PRO A 175 9.00 -9.77 23.65
C PRO A 175 10.44 -9.91 23.15
N PHE A 176 10.77 -10.87 22.29
CA PHE A 176 12.17 -11.10 21.89
C PHE A 176 12.60 -10.20 20.73
N PHE A 177 11.77 -10.12 19.69
CA PHE A 177 12.00 -9.31 18.50
C PHE A 177 11.99 -7.82 18.85
N SER A 178 10.99 -7.38 19.61
CA SER A 178 10.90 -5.98 20.07
C SER A 178 12.15 -5.55 20.85
N ASP A 179 12.59 -6.38 21.80
CA ASP A 179 13.77 -6.09 22.61
C ASP A 179 15.06 -6.07 21.79
N ALA A 180 15.23 -7.01 20.86
CA ALA A 180 16.39 -7.05 19.98
C ALA A 180 16.49 -5.79 19.11
N VAL A 181 15.39 -5.37 18.47
CA VAL A 181 15.37 -4.17 17.64
C VAL A 181 15.54 -2.90 18.49
N PHE A 182 14.83 -2.79 19.62
CA PHE A 182 14.96 -1.67 20.55
C PHE A 182 16.41 -1.48 21.03
N ARG A 183 17.07 -2.56 21.46
CA ARG A 183 18.46 -2.51 21.90
C ARG A 183 19.41 -2.03 20.82
N ASN A 184 19.24 -2.51 19.59
CA ASN A 184 20.08 -2.09 18.48
C ASN A 184 19.91 -0.60 18.16
N LEU A 185 18.66 -0.11 18.11
CA LEU A 185 18.37 1.31 17.88
C LEU A 185 18.91 2.19 19.01
N ASN A 186 18.66 1.81 20.26
CA ASN A 186 19.05 2.59 21.43
C ASN A 186 20.56 2.58 21.69
N ALA A 187 21.27 1.52 21.29
CA ALA A 187 22.74 1.47 21.41
C ALA A 187 23.45 2.56 20.58
N VAL A 188 22.81 3.06 19.52
CA VAL A 188 23.35 4.12 18.67
C VAL A 188 22.92 5.50 19.16
N THR A 189 21.64 5.66 19.51
CA THR A 189 21.07 6.99 19.78
C THR A 189 21.11 7.39 21.25
N GLY A 190 21.13 6.43 22.18
CA GLY A 190 21.07 6.68 23.62
C GLY A 190 19.81 7.41 24.08
N ARG A 191 18.73 7.40 23.29
CA ARG A 191 17.47 8.10 23.59
C ARG A 191 16.77 7.58 24.85
N PHE A 192 17.01 6.32 25.20
CA PHE A 192 16.55 5.70 26.44
C PHE A 192 17.72 5.35 27.34
N THR A 193 17.54 5.61 28.63
CA THR A 193 18.50 5.20 29.67
C THR A 193 18.41 3.70 29.99
N VAL A 194 17.33 3.04 29.59
CA VAL A 194 17.08 1.63 29.85
C VAL A 194 17.66 0.73 28.75
N GLY A 195 18.21 -0.41 29.16
CA GLY A 195 18.85 -1.37 28.26
C GLY A 195 17.90 -2.39 27.60
N SER A 196 16.60 -2.33 27.88
CA SER A 196 15.61 -3.27 27.34
C SER A 196 14.27 -2.54 27.14
N VAL A 197 13.53 -2.92 26.10
CA VAL A 197 12.19 -2.36 25.84
C VAL A 197 11.22 -2.65 26.97
N HIS A 198 11.43 -3.75 27.71
CA HIS A 198 10.59 -4.18 28.83
C HIS A 198 10.75 -3.33 30.08
N HIS A 199 11.74 -2.43 30.10
CA HIS A 199 11.93 -1.42 31.14
C HIS A 199 11.62 -0.01 30.65
N ALA A 200 11.21 0.14 29.38
CA ALA A 200 10.76 1.42 28.85
C ALA A 200 9.28 1.61 29.16
N ASP A 201 8.86 2.87 29.34
CA ASP A 201 7.45 3.18 29.50
C ASP A 201 6.64 2.75 28.26
N PHE A 202 5.35 2.51 28.43
CA PHE A 202 4.47 2.33 27.28
C PHE A 202 4.34 3.67 26.51
N PRO A 203 4.26 3.68 25.17
CA PRO A 203 4.11 4.93 24.42
C PRO A 203 2.83 5.68 24.77
N VAL A 204 2.91 7.00 24.83
CA VAL A 204 1.77 7.89 25.06
C VAL A 204 1.56 8.74 23.82
N ALA A 205 0.32 8.78 23.32
CA ALA A 205 0.00 9.54 22.13
C ALA A 205 0.10 11.05 22.39
N ASN A 206 0.75 11.77 21.49
CA ASN A 206 0.73 13.22 21.45
C ASN A 206 -0.44 13.70 20.57
N GLU A 207 -1.52 14.15 21.20
CA GLU A 207 -2.72 14.58 20.48
C GLU A 207 -2.49 15.79 19.57
N SER A 208 -1.51 16.64 19.88
CA SER A 208 -1.20 17.82 19.06
C SER A 208 -0.59 17.48 17.69
N VAL A 209 -0.12 16.25 17.51
CA VAL A 209 0.44 15.74 16.25
C VAL A 209 -0.64 15.12 15.36
N VAL A 210 -1.79 14.75 15.93
CA VAL A 210 -2.86 14.08 15.19
C VAL A 210 -3.59 15.09 14.29
N ASP A 211 -3.44 14.91 12.99
CA ASP A 211 -4.13 15.64 11.92
C ASP A 211 -5.05 14.68 11.17
N SER A 212 -6.30 14.57 11.63
CA SER A 212 -7.29 13.66 11.02
C SER A 212 -7.63 14.01 9.57
N ALA A 213 -7.52 15.28 9.18
CA ALA A 213 -7.78 15.70 7.80
C ALA A 213 -6.64 15.27 6.85
N LEU A 214 -5.40 15.27 7.34
CA LEU A 214 -4.26 14.72 6.62
C LEU A 214 -4.34 13.19 6.53
N GLU A 215 -4.72 12.50 7.61
CA GLU A 215 -4.94 11.05 7.61
C GLU A 215 -6.02 10.63 6.61
N GLU A 216 -7.18 11.28 6.63
CA GLU A 216 -8.29 11.02 5.70
C GLU A 216 -7.85 11.22 4.25
N ARG A 217 -7.16 12.33 3.97
CA ARG A 217 -6.65 12.64 2.64
C ARG A 217 -5.64 11.60 2.15
N MET A 218 -4.73 11.14 3.01
CA MET A 218 -3.81 10.09 2.60
C MET A 218 -4.50 8.73 2.41
N GLN A 219 -5.50 8.41 3.24
CA GLN A 219 -6.31 7.21 3.04
C GLN A 219 -7.04 7.25 1.70
N LEU A 220 -7.56 8.42 1.31
CA LEU A 220 -8.15 8.63 0.00
C LEU A 220 -7.14 8.38 -1.14
N ALA A 221 -5.88 8.83 -0.98
CA ALA A 221 -4.81 8.54 -1.92
C ALA A 221 -4.54 7.04 -2.07
N GLN A 222 -4.42 6.33 -0.94
CA GLN A 222 -4.20 4.88 -0.88
C GLN A 222 -5.34 4.10 -1.55
N ASP A 223 -6.58 4.52 -1.29
CA ASP A 223 -7.78 3.88 -1.84
C ASP A 223 -7.90 4.10 -3.34
N VAL A 224 -7.67 5.31 -3.84
CA VAL A 224 -7.63 5.59 -5.29
C VAL A 224 -6.54 4.74 -5.95
N CYS A 225 -5.33 4.72 -5.37
CA CYS A 225 -4.23 3.94 -5.94
C CYS A 225 -4.56 2.45 -5.99
N SER A 226 -5.11 1.90 -4.90
CA SER A 226 -5.52 0.50 -4.82
C SER A 226 -6.58 0.16 -5.89
N LEU A 227 -7.57 1.04 -6.08
CA LEU A 227 -8.59 0.86 -7.12
C LEU A 227 -7.98 0.87 -8.53
N VAL A 228 -7.13 1.85 -8.87
CA VAL A 228 -6.46 1.91 -10.17
C VAL A 228 -5.58 0.68 -10.41
N LEU A 229 -4.80 0.25 -9.41
CA LEU A 229 -3.95 -0.94 -9.51
C LEU A 229 -4.78 -2.22 -9.70
N SER A 230 -5.94 -2.32 -9.05
CA SER A 230 -6.87 -3.42 -9.24
C SER A 230 -7.44 -3.46 -10.66
N LEU A 231 -7.76 -2.29 -11.23
CA LEU A 231 -8.25 -2.14 -12.59
C LEU A 231 -7.18 -2.54 -13.60
N ARG A 232 -5.95 -2.03 -13.43
CA ARG A 232 -4.77 -2.42 -14.22
C ARG A 232 -4.57 -3.94 -14.22
N LYS A 233 -4.68 -4.57 -13.05
CA LYS A 233 -4.58 -6.03 -12.93
C LYS A 233 -5.71 -6.75 -13.66
N LYS A 234 -6.96 -6.26 -13.54
CA LYS A 234 -8.14 -6.81 -14.23
C LYS A 234 -7.97 -6.80 -15.76
N VAL A 235 -7.37 -5.74 -16.31
CA VAL A 235 -7.11 -5.62 -17.77
C VAL A 235 -5.70 -6.03 -18.20
N ASN A 236 -4.90 -6.60 -17.31
CA ASN A 236 -3.53 -7.05 -17.54
C ASN A 236 -2.55 -5.96 -18.07
N ILE A 237 -2.72 -4.70 -17.65
CA ILE A 237 -1.82 -3.59 -17.98
C ILE A 237 -0.85 -3.35 -16.81
N LYS A 238 0.46 -3.50 -17.05
CA LYS A 238 1.51 -3.26 -16.04
C LYS A 238 1.56 -1.78 -15.63
N VAL A 239 1.90 -1.46 -14.39
CA VAL A 239 2.07 -0.06 -13.92
C VAL A 239 3.12 0.71 -14.73
N ARG A 240 4.17 0.03 -15.20
CA ARG A 240 5.21 0.63 -16.05
C ARG A 240 4.67 1.14 -17.40
N GLN A 241 3.55 0.62 -17.88
CA GLN A 241 2.81 1.16 -19.03
C GLN A 241 2.04 2.41 -18.56
N PRO A 242 2.45 3.62 -18.95
CA PRO A 242 1.70 4.82 -18.62
C PRO A 242 0.32 4.77 -19.28
N LEU A 243 -0.67 5.33 -18.59
CA LEU A 243 -2.04 5.48 -19.09
C LEU A 243 -2.39 6.96 -19.16
N HIS A 244 -3.35 7.30 -20.02
CA HIS A 244 -3.71 8.69 -20.28
C HIS A 244 -4.29 9.33 -19.02
N LYS A 245 -5.45 8.86 -18.57
CA LYS A 245 -6.14 9.50 -17.46
C LYS A 245 -6.95 8.56 -16.58
N VAL A 246 -7.25 9.05 -15.40
CA VAL A 246 -8.22 8.46 -14.47
C VAL A 246 -9.32 9.49 -14.17
N LEU A 247 -10.56 9.02 -14.14
CA LEU A 247 -11.73 9.81 -13.78
C LEU A 247 -12.21 9.43 -12.40
N ILE A 248 -12.49 10.44 -11.59
CA ILE A 248 -13.01 10.27 -10.23
C ILE A 248 -14.29 11.10 -10.09
N PRO A 249 -15.45 10.46 -9.92
CA PRO A 249 -16.66 11.14 -9.48
C PRO A 249 -16.46 11.74 -8.09
N VAL A 250 -16.62 13.06 -8.00
CA VAL A 250 -16.54 13.78 -6.73
C VAL A 250 -17.94 14.01 -6.19
N LEU A 251 -18.19 13.53 -4.97
CA LEU A 251 -19.52 13.60 -4.34
C LEU A 251 -19.80 14.98 -3.72
N ASN A 252 -18.75 15.72 -3.37
CA ASN A 252 -18.83 17.05 -2.78
C ASN A 252 -17.54 17.85 -3.06
N PRO A 253 -17.57 19.19 -2.88
CA PRO A 253 -16.40 20.04 -3.11
C PRO A 253 -15.20 19.73 -2.20
N SER A 254 -15.43 19.26 -0.97
CA SER A 254 -14.36 18.92 -0.02
C SER A 254 -13.51 17.75 -0.52
N MET A 255 -14.16 16.70 -1.04
CA MET A 255 -13.49 15.54 -1.64
C MET A 255 -12.62 15.96 -2.83
N LYS A 256 -13.14 16.85 -3.70
CA LYS A 256 -12.37 17.38 -4.83
C LYS A 256 -11.12 18.11 -4.35
N GLN A 257 -11.26 19.02 -3.39
CA GLN A 257 -10.12 19.75 -2.83
C GLN A 257 -9.08 18.83 -2.20
N GLN A 258 -9.52 17.80 -1.46
CA GLN A 258 -8.60 16.81 -0.89
C GLN A 258 -7.83 16.05 -1.97
N LEU A 259 -8.50 15.62 -3.06
CA LEU A 259 -7.88 14.93 -4.19
C LEU A 259 -6.88 15.80 -4.94
N GLU A 260 -7.19 17.08 -5.17
CA GLU A 260 -6.30 18.03 -5.84
C GLU A 260 -4.97 18.19 -5.08
N LEU A 261 -4.99 18.14 -3.75
CA LEU A 261 -3.78 18.24 -2.91
C LEU A 261 -2.85 17.02 -3.00
N ILE A 262 -3.38 15.85 -3.38
CA ILE A 262 -2.66 14.56 -3.46
C ILE A 262 -2.55 14.04 -4.90
N GLU A 263 -2.97 14.84 -5.88
CA GLU A 263 -3.08 14.40 -7.27
C GLU A 263 -1.74 13.92 -7.82
N ASP A 264 -0.67 14.68 -7.58
CA ASP A 264 0.67 14.34 -8.06
C ASP A 264 1.19 13.05 -7.43
N LEU A 265 0.86 12.81 -6.15
CA LEU A 265 1.19 11.56 -5.46
C LEU A 265 0.51 10.37 -6.15
N ILE A 266 -0.80 10.47 -6.38
CA ILE A 266 -1.60 9.42 -7.02
C ILE A 266 -1.10 9.18 -8.45
N LYS A 267 -0.95 10.24 -9.26
CA LYS A 267 -0.47 10.14 -10.66
C LYS A 267 0.89 9.45 -10.76
N ALA A 268 1.83 9.82 -9.90
CA ALA A 268 3.15 9.21 -9.86
C ALA A 268 3.09 7.73 -9.45
N GLU A 269 2.25 7.42 -8.47
CA GLU A 269 2.09 6.08 -7.91
C GLU A 269 1.46 5.08 -8.91
N VAL A 270 0.42 5.52 -9.63
CA VAL A 270 -0.32 4.65 -10.58
C VAL A 270 0.08 4.86 -12.04
N ASN A 271 1.04 5.75 -12.30
CA ASN A 271 1.57 6.10 -13.62
C ASN A 271 0.48 6.47 -14.64
N VAL A 272 -0.35 7.44 -14.28
CA VAL A 272 -1.34 8.09 -15.18
C VAL A 272 -0.92 9.53 -15.44
N LYS A 273 -1.20 10.06 -16.64
CA LYS A 273 -0.81 11.44 -16.99
C LYS A 273 -1.72 12.49 -16.36
N GLU A 274 -3.01 12.20 -16.29
CA GLU A 274 -4.03 13.16 -15.85
C GLU A 274 -5.03 12.52 -14.87
N MET A 275 -5.53 13.35 -13.95
CA MET A 275 -6.69 13.04 -13.13
C MET A 275 -7.78 14.07 -13.43
N GLU A 276 -8.99 13.61 -13.72
CA GLU A 276 -10.12 14.48 -14.02
C GLU A 276 -11.29 14.16 -13.07
N TYR A 277 -11.84 15.21 -12.48
CA TYR A 277 -12.88 15.13 -11.45
C TYR A 277 -14.24 15.46 -12.05
N ILE A 278 -15.18 14.53 -11.97
CA ILE A 278 -16.53 14.70 -12.54
C ILE A 278 -17.57 14.90 -11.43
N THR A 279 -18.37 15.95 -11.54
CA THR A 279 -19.44 16.28 -10.58
C THR A 279 -20.78 15.66 -10.95
N GLU A 280 -20.99 15.38 -12.24
CA GLU A 280 -22.17 14.71 -12.77
C GLU A 280 -21.70 13.44 -13.48
N THR A 281 -22.11 12.27 -12.97
CA THR A 281 -21.75 10.96 -13.58
C THR A 281 -22.58 10.64 -14.82
N GLU A 282 -23.54 11.51 -15.18
CA GLU A 282 -24.43 11.31 -16.32
C GLU A 282 -23.65 11.25 -17.63
N GLY A 283 -23.50 10.03 -18.16
CA GLY A 283 -22.95 9.76 -19.48
C GLY A 283 -21.61 9.01 -19.50
N ILE A 284 -20.81 9.06 -18.43
CA ILE A 284 -19.46 8.45 -18.42
C ILE A 284 -19.42 7.16 -17.61
N ILE A 285 -20.08 7.10 -16.44
CA ILE A 285 -20.07 5.90 -15.60
C ILE A 285 -21.51 5.42 -15.44
N LYS A 286 -21.83 4.30 -16.08
CA LYS A 286 -23.11 3.62 -15.87
C LYS A 286 -22.99 2.75 -14.63
N LYS A 287 -23.80 3.02 -13.61
CA LYS A 287 -23.90 2.17 -12.42
C LYS A 287 -25.15 1.30 -12.49
N LYS A 288 -25.05 0.09 -11.96
CA LYS A 288 -26.18 -0.78 -11.65
C LYS A 288 -26.27 -0.95 -10.15
N ILE A 289 -27.49 -1.02 -9.65
CA ILE A 289 -27.77 -1.25 -8.24
C ILE A 289 -28.55 -2.55 -8.11
N LYS A 290 -28.22 -3.32 -7.07
CA LYS A 290 -28.90 -4.56 -6.70
C LYS A 290 -29.31 -4.48 -5.23
N PRO A 291 -30.46 -5.04 -4.86
CA PRO A 291 -30.84 -5.14 -3.46
C PRO A 291 -29.92 -6.11 -2.72
N ASN A 292 -29.45 -5.74 -1.53
CA ASN A 292 -28.84 -6.70 -0.61
C ASN A 292 -29.98 -7.48 0.08
N PHE A 293 -30.34 -8.62 -0.49
CA PHE A 293 -31.45 -9.45 0.00
C PHE A 293 -31.32 -9.85 1.47
N LYS A 294 -30.11 -9.97 2.00
CA LYS A 294 -29.87 -10.33 3.40
C LYS A 294 -30.19 -9.16 4.34
N ALA A 295 -29.74 -7.96 3.99
CA ALA A 295 -29.98 -6.75 4.80
C ALA A 295 -31.43 -6.26 4.68
N LEU A 296 -32.01 -6.30 3.48
CA LEU A 296 -33.38 -5.84 3.23
C LEU A 296 -34.44 -6.87 3.63
N GLY A 297 -34.13 -8.17 3.58
CA GLY A 297 -35.10 -9.22 3.89
C GLY A 297 -35.61 -9.18 5.33
N THR A 298 -34.75 -8.84 6.29
CA THR A 298 -35.11 -8.66 7.72
C THR A 298 -36.00 -7.45 7.95
N LYS A 299 -35.85 -6.40 7.12
CA LYS A 299 -36.59 -5.14 7.24
C LYS A 299 -37.94 -5.17 6.53
N LEU A 300 -37.98 -5.72 5.32
CA LEU A 300 -39.12 -5.59 4.40
C LEU A 300 -40.03 -6.82 4.34
N GLY A 301 -39.55 -7.98 4.81
CA GLY A 301 -40.34 -9.21 4.86
C GLY A 301 -41.05 -9.52 3.53
N ALA A 302 -42.38 -9.58 3.56
CA ALA A 302 -43.21 -9.86 2.38
C ALA A 302 -43.07 -8.82 1.25
N LYS A 303 -42.71 -7.57 1.57
CA LYS A 303 -42.53 -6.47 0.58
C LYS A 303 -41.20 -6.54 -0.16
N MET A 304 -40.30 -7.45 0.22
CA MET A 304 -38.95 -7.58 -0.37
C MET A 304 -38.98 -7.76 -1.89
N LYS A 305 -39.94 -8.52 -2.41
CA LYS A 305 -40.05 -8.80 -3.85
C LYS A 305 -40.40 -7.53 -4.65
N ALA A 306 -41.31 -6.70 -4.13
CA ALA A 306 -41.70 -5.45 -4.75
C ALA A 306 -40.55 -4.42 -4.66
N ALA A 307 -39.95 -4.27 -3.48
CA ALA A 307 -38.81 -3.39 -3.27
C ALA A 307 -37.60 -3.77 -4.15
N GLY A 308 -37.29 -5.06 -4.24
CA GLY A 308 -36.19 -5.54 -5.09
C GLY A 308 -36.39 -5.22 -6.57
N ALA A 309 -37.63 -5.27 -7.08
CA ALA A 309 -37.94 -4.90 -8.46
C ALA A 309 -37.75 -3.39 -8.71
N LEU A 310 -38.22 -2.53 -7.79
CA LEU A 310 -38.03 -1.09 -7.87
C LEU A 310 -36.55 -0.69 -7.78
N ILE A 311 -35.82 -1.25 -6.81
CA ILE A 311 -34.38 -1.00 -6.63
C ILE A 311 -33.63 -1.38 -7.90
N THR A 312 -33.89 -2.56 -8.47
CA THR A 312 -33.21 -3.01 -9.70
C THR A 312 -33.54 -2.13 -10.91
N ALA A 313 -34.65 -1.40 -10.88
CA ALA A 313 -35.08 -0.49 -11.95
C ALA A 313 -34.57 0.96 -11.78
N PHE A 314 -33.84 1.27 -10.71
CA PHE A 314 -33.26 2.60 -10.50
C PHE A 314 -32.35 3.02 -11.65
N GLY A 315 -32.54 4.26 -12.09
CA GLY A 315 -31.66 4.93 -13.04
C GLY A 315 -30.43 5.54 -12.35
N GLN A 316 -29.64 6.29 -13.11
CA GLN A 316 -28.44 6.92 -12.58
C GLN A 316 -28.76 8.00 -11.53
N HIS A 317 -29.90 8.66 -11.64
CA HIS A 317 -30.31 9.71 -10.71
C HIS A 317 -30.60 9.15 -9.31
N GLU A 318 -31.35 8.05 -9.22
CA GLU A 318 -31.67 7.40 -7.95
C GLU A 318 -30.41 6.82 -7.30
N ILE A 319 -29.51 6.23 -8.10
CA ILE A 319 -28.21 5.72 -7.63
C ILE A 319 -27.34 6.86 -7.08
N ALA A 320 -27.24 7.99 -7.80
CA ALA A 320 -26.49 9.15 -7.32
C ALA A 320 -27.10 9.74 -6.04
N THR A 321 -28.43 9.73 -5.91
CA THR A 321 -29.13 10.22 -4.72
C THR A 321 -28.80 9.37 -3.50
N ILE A 322 -28.92 8.04 -3.58
CA ILE A 322 -28.63 7.15 -2.44
C ILE A 322 -27.14 7.20 -2.04
N GLU A 323 -26.20 7.39 -2.97
CA GLU A 323 -24.77 7.55 -2.67
C GLU A 323 -24.47 8.89 -1.97
N LYS A 324 -25.17 9.96 -2.36
CA LYS A 324 -24.96 11.31 -1.81
C LYS A 324 -25.64 11.50 -0.46
N GLU A 325 -26.89 11.06 -0.33
CA GLU A 325 -27.72 11.26 0.86
C GLU A 325 -27.61 10.10 1.86
N GLY A 326 -27.00 8.98 1.45
CA GLY A 326 -26.89 7.75 2.24
C GLY A 326 -28.19 6.95 2.32
N GLN A 327 -29.29 7.47 1.77
CA GLN A 327 -30.60 6.81 1.73
C GLN A 327 -31.46 7.33 0.58
N ILE A 328 -32.49 6.57 0.23
CA ILE A 328 -33.54 7.02 -0.70
C ILE A 328 -34.91 6.49 -0.26
N SER A 329 -35.94 7.29 -0.45
CA SER A 329 -37.32 6.92 -0.11
C SER A 329 -37.98 6.18 -1.28
N LEU A 330 -38.54 5.01 -1.00
CA LEU A 330 -39.37 4.21 -1.90
C LEU A 330 -40.82 4.23 -1.44
N ASP A 331 -41.75 4.37 -2.37
CA ASP A 331 -43.17 4.10 -2.11
C ASP A 331 -43.48 2.63 -2.42
N LEU A 332 -43.94 1.89 -1.41
CA LEU A 332 -44.31 0.48 -1.48
C LEU A 332 -45.75 0.29 -1.00
N ASP A 333 -46.67 0.27 -1.96
CA ASP A 333 -48.11 0.12 -1.73
C ASP A 333 -48.71 1.22 -0.82
N GLY A 334 -48.26 2.47 -0.97
CA GLY A 334 -48.74 3.62 -0.20
C GLY A 334 -48.02 3.84 1.13
N GLU A 335 -46.95 3.08 1.39
CA GLU A 335 -46.08 3.24 2.55
C GLU A 335 -44.69 3.68 2.11
N THR A 336 -44.21 4.79 2.67
CA THR A 336 -42.85 5.28 2.41
C THR A 336 -41.84 4.50 3.23
N VAL A 337 -40.89 3.86 2.54
CA VAL A 337 -39.82 3.07 3.13
C VAL A 337 -38.48 3.67 2.74
N HIS A 338 -37.61 3.92 3.71
CA HIS A 338 -36.25 4.38 3.46
C HIS A 338 -35.31 3.21 3.20
N ILE A 339 -34.61 3.22 2.07
CA ILE A 339 -33.55 2.27 1.75
C ILE A 339 -32.21 2.95 2.03
N LEU A 340 -31.38 2.32 2.86
CA LEU A 340 -30.06 2.83 3.22
C LEU A 340 -29.01 2.35 2.21
N LEU A 341 -27.92 3.11 2.06
CA LEU A 341 -26.79 2.71 1.20
C LEU A 341 -26.20 1.35 1.61
N SER A 342 -26.20 1.02 2.90
CA SER A 342 -25.75 -0.28 3.43
C SER A 342 -26.66 -1.46 3.06
N GLU A 343 -27.86 -1.19 2.53
CA GLU A 343 -28.88 -2.17 2.19
C GLU A 343 -28.91 -2.50 0.68
N VAL A 344 -27.99 -1.92 -0.09
CA VAL A 344 -27.87 -2.11 -1.54
C VAL A 344 -26.43 -2.40 -1.95
N GLU A 345 -26.26 -2.99 -3.12
CA GLU A 345 -24.98 -3.20 -3.77
C GLU A 345 -24.96 -2.40 -5.07
N ILE A 346 -24.10 -1.40 -5.13
CA ILE A 346 -23.90 -0.58 -6.33
C ILE A 346 -22.61 -1.03 -7.00
N ALA A 347 -22.69 -1.34 -8.30
CA ALA A 347 -21.55 -1.72 -9.11
C ALA A 347 -21.52 -0.87 -10.38
N ALA A 348 -20.34 -0.34 -10.70
CA ALA A 348 -20.13 0.31 -11.99
C ALA A 348 -20.03 -0.72 -13.12
N GLU A 349 -20.56 -0.37 -14.30
CA GLU A 349 -20.38 -1.10 -15.54
C GLU A 349 -19.18 -0.56 -16.31
N ASP A 350 -18.40 -1.46 -16.90
CA ASP A 350 -17.34 -1.07 -17.83
C ASP A 350 -17.98 -0.51 -19.12
N ILE A 351 -17.47 0.61 -19.61
CA ILE A 351 -17.78 1.15 -20.95
C ILE A 351 -16.58 0.94 -21.88
N PRO A 352 -16.76 0.86 -23.21
CA PRO A 352 -15.64 0.67 -24.14
C PRO A 352 -14.52 1.69 -23.92
N GLY A 353 -13.28 1.22 -23.72
CA GLY A 353 -12.11 2.06 -23.47
C GLY A 353 -11.88 2.43 -22.01
N TRP A 354 -12.78 2.08 -21.09
CA TRP A 354 -12.64 2.34 -19.65
C TRP A 354 -12.83 1.08 -18.82
N SER A 355 -12.15 1.01 -17.67
CA SER A 355 -12.51 0.04 -16.65
C SER A 355 -12.82 0.74 -15.33
N VAL A 356 -13.86 0.29 -14.64
CA VAL A 356 -14.39 0.99 -13.45
C VAL A 356 -14.41 0.08 -12.22
N ALA A 357 -14.01 0.63 -11.08
CA ALA A 357 -14.06 -0.03 -9.78
C ALA A 357 -14.54 0.96 -8.70
N SER A 358 -15.15 0.41 -7.65
CA SER A 358 -15.67 1.19 -6.52
C SER A 358 -15.28 0.55 -5.19
N LYS A 359 -15.01 1.38 -4.17
CA LYS A 359 -14.81 0.99 -2.77
C LYS A 359 -15.62 1.93 -1.89
N GLY A 360 -16.70 1.42 -1.29
CA GLY A 360 -17.65 2.27 -0.56
C GLY A 360 -18.24 3.34 -1.49
N SER A 361 -18.12 4.61 -1.10
CA SER A 361 -18.57 5.76 -1.89
C SER A 361 -17.57 6.22 -2.96
N LEU A 362 -16.31 5.76 -2.91
CA LEU A 362 -15.28 6.10 -3.90
C LEU A 362 -15.44 5.27 -5.16
N THR A 363 -15.50 5.91 -6.32
CA THR A 363 -15.49 5.26 -7.63
C THR A 363 -14.32 5.79 -8.46
N VAL A 364 -13.68 4.92 -9.22
CA VAL A 364 -12.56 5.25 -10.09
C VAL A 364 -12.78 4.60 -11.46
N ALA A 365 -12.69 5.38 -12.52
CA ALA A 365 -12.70 4.90 -13.89
C ALA A 365 -11.33 5.16 -14.55
N LEU A 366 -10.70 4.10 -15.06
CA LEU A 366 -9.38 4.15 -15.67
C LEU A 366 -9.49 4.08 -17.20
N ASP A 367 -8.88 5.02 -17.91
CA ASP A 367 -8.74 4.96 -19.37
C ASP A 367 -7.72 3.88 -19.72
N ILE A 368 -8.16 2.86 -20.46
CA ILE A 368 -7.35 1.71 -20.87
C ILE A 368 -6.92 1.79 -22.34
N THR A 369 -7.19 2.91 -23.01
CA THR A 369 -6.82 3.12 -24.40
C THR A 369 -5.34 3.50 -24.51
N LEU A 370 -4.58 2.73 -25.29
CA LEU A 370 -3.15 2.92 -25.48
C LEU A 370 -2.86 3.60 -26.81
N THR A 371 -2.45 4.87 -26.76
CA THR A 371 -1.88 5.57 -27.91
C THR A 371 -0.48 5.05 -28.21
N ASP A 372 0.00 5.26 -29.44
CA ASP A 372 1.35 4.81 -29.81
C ASP A 372 2.44 5.52 -28.99
N GLU A 373 2.22 6.77 -28.61
CA GLU A 373 3.12 7.48 -27.69
C GLU A 373 3.18 6.84 -26.30
N LEU A 374 2.03 6.44 -25.73
CA LEU A 374 2.01 5.76 -24.45
C LEU A 374 2.71 4.40 -24.53
N LYS A 375 2.51 3.64 -25.62
CA LYS A 375 3.22 2.37 -25.86
C LYS A 375 4.73 2.58 -25.91
N GLN A 376 5.20 3.58 -26.68
CA GLN A 376 6.63 3.89 -26.78
C GLN A 376 7.24 4.29 -25.42
N GLU A 377 6.53 5.05 -24.59
CA GLU A 377 7.00 5.35 -23.23
C GLU A 377 7.01 4.10 -22.34
N GLY A 378 6.01 3.23 -22.50
CA GLY A 378 5.94 1.93 -21.82
C GLY A 378 7.14 1.05 -22.14
N ASP A 379 7.53 0.96 -23.42
CA ASP A 379 8.73 0.26 -23.87
C ASP A 379 10.00 0.82 -23.23
N ALA A 380 10.15 2.15 -23.20
CA ALA A 380 11.29 2.80 -22.59
C ALA A 380 11.41 2.48 -21.08
N ARG A 381 10.28 2.51 -20.36
CA ARG A 381 10.23 2.19 -18.92
C ARG A 381 10.49 0.72 -18.63
N GLU A 382 9.97 -0.18 -19.47
CA GLU A 382 10.23 -1.61 -19.36
C GLU A 382 11.71 -1.91 -19.66
N PHE A 383 12.30 -1.26 -20.67
CA PHE A 383 13.73 -1.36 -20.97
C PHE A 383 14.60 -0.93 -19.78
N VAL A 384 14.32 0.22 -19.17
CA VAL A 384 15.00 0.67 -17.93
C VAL A 384 14.93 -0.42 -16.85
N ASN A 385 13.74 -0.99 -16.62
CA ASN A 385 13.55 -2.04 -15.62
C ASN A 385 14.41 -3.29 -15.92
N ARG A 386 14.52 -3.71 -17.19
CA ARG A 386 15.36 -4.86 -17.57
C ARG A 386 16.85 -4.58 -17.37
N ILE A 387 17.33 -3.40 -17.75
CA ILE A 387 18.74 -3.01 -17.52
C ILE A 387 19.06 -2.93 -16.02
N GLN A 388 18.15 -2.37 -15.21
CA GLN A 388 18.34 -2.30 -13.76
C GLN A 388 18.39 -3.69 -13.09
N ASN A 389 17.60 -4.65 -13.59
CA ASN A 389 17.69 -6.03 -13.13
C ASN A 389 19.05 -6.65 -13.46
N ILE A 390 19.57 -6.44 -14.69
CA ILE A 390 20.92 -6.90 -15.06
C ILE A 390 21.98 -6.31 -14.14
N ARG A 391 21.90 -5.00 -13.82
CA ARG A 391 22.84 -4.35 -12.87
C ARG A 391 22.82 -5.05 -11.51
N LYS A 392 21.62 -5.31 -10.99
CA LYS A 392 21.44 -5.98 -9.69
C LYS A 392 21.98 -7.40 -9.68
N GLU A 393 21.66 -8.19 -10.72
CA GLU A 393 22.14 -9.57 -10.87
C GLU A 393 23.65 -9.64 -11.07
N SER A 394 24.23 -8.63 -11.72
CA SER A 394 25.68 -8.49 -11.92
C SER A 394 26.41 -7.92 -10.70
N GLY A 395 25.70 -7.66 -9.60
CA GLY A 395 26.29 -7.17 -8.35
C GLY A 395 26.78 -5.72 -8.40
N PHE A 396 26.25 -4.89 -9.30
CA PHE A 396 26.66 -3.48 -9.42
C PHE A 396 26.12 -2.68 -8.23
N GLU A 397 26.89 -1.68 -7.80
CA GLU A 397 26.44 -0.72 -6.81
C GLU A 397 25.41 0.24 -7.44
N LEU A 398 24.55 0.80 -6.59
CA LEU A 398 23.46 1.67 -7.02
C LEU A 398 23.96 2.93 -7.76
N THR A 399 25.15 3.41 -7.38
CA THR A 399 25.83 4.60 -7.92
C THR A 399 26.69 4.32 -9.14
N ASP A 400 26.87 3.05 -9.52
CA ASP A 400 27.73 2.70 -10.65
C ASP A 400 27.17 3.24 -11.97
N ARG A 401 28.03 3.94 -12.72
CA ARG A 401 27.72 4.34 -14.11
C ARG A 401 27.99 3.16 -15.04
N ILE A 402 27.24 3.08 -16.14
CA ILE A 402 27.30 1.93 -17.05
C ILE A 402 27.42 2.34 -18.53
N PHE A 403 27.92 1.42 -19.34
CA PHE A 403 27.80 1.45 -20.80
C PHE A 403 26.79 0.39 -21.24
N VAL A 404 25.87 0.77 -22.13
CA VAL A 404 24.85 -0.14 -22.67
C VAL A 404 24.96 -0.23 -24.18
N THR A 405 25.12 -1.45 -24.67
CA THR A 405 25.10 -1.77 -26.10
C THR A 405 23.85 -2.60 -26.40
N VAL A 406 23.13 -2.25 -27.47
CA VAL A 406 21.85 -2.86 -27.84
C VAL A 406 21.92 -3.31 -29.30
N LEU A 407 21.45 -4.53 -29.56
CA LEU A 407 21.31 -5.05 -30.92
C LEU A 407 20.24 -4.25 -31.66
N GLU A 408 20.51 -3.86 -32.90
CA GLU A 408 19.52 -3.15 -33.72
C GLU A 408 18.24 -3.96 -33.91
N THR A 409 17.11 -3.30 -33.69
CA THR A 409 15.76 -3.85 -33.93
C THR A 409 14.86 -2.76 -34.48
N GLU A 410 13.94 -3.10 -35.38
CA GLU A 410 12.98 -2.13 -35.91
C GLU A 410 11.84 -1.84 -34.92
N SER A 411 11.48 -2.79 -34.06
CA SER A 411 10.29 -2.67 -33.21
C SER A 411 10.48 -1.71 -32.04
N LEU A 412 11.63 -1.74 -31.36
CA LEU A 412 11.87 -0.99 -30.12
C LEU A 412 12.83 0.20 -30.26
N LYS A 413 13.63 0.25 -31.34
CA LYS A 413 14.59 1.35 -31.56
C LYS A 413 13.91 2.72 -31.60
N PRO A 414 12.75 2.93 -32.27
CA PRO A 414 12.07 4.22 -32.23
C PRO A 414 11.70 4.66 -30.81
N SER A 415 11.14 3.75 -30.00
CA SER A 415 10.77 4.00 -28.61
C SER A 415 11.99 4.39 -27.76
N ILE A 416 13.06 3.59 -27.81
CA ILE A 416 14.26 3.81 -27.00
C ILE A 416 15.00 5.08 -27.41
N VAL A 417 15.07 5.38 -28.71
CA VAL A 417 15.68 6.62 -29.22
C VAL A 417 14.87 7.85 -28.78
N LYS A 418 13.54 7.80 -28.89
CA LYS A 418 12.66 8.92 -28.48
C LYS A 418 12.84 9.27 -26.99
N TYR A 419 13.00 8.25 -26.13
CA TYR A 419 13.13 8.43 -24.68
C TYR A 419 14.57 8.28 -24.16
N ASN A 420 15.58 8.44 -25.02
CA ASN A 420 16.99 8.18 -24.69
C ASN A 420 17.46 8.92 -23.43
N ASP A 421 17.16 10.21 -23.31
CA ASP A 421 17.61 11.03 -22.18
C ASP A 421 17.00 10.57 -20.85
N TYR A 422 15.74 10.16 -20.87
CA TYR A 422 15.08 9.57 -19.71
C TYR A 422 15.74 8.24 -19.33
N ILE A 423 15.94 7.35 -20.31
CA ILE A 423 16.52 6.03 -20.07
C ILE A 423 17.92 6.17 -19.49
N CYS A 424 18.81 6.92 -20.15
CA CYS A 424 20.19 7.15 -19.72
C CYS A 424 20.28 7.69 -18.29
N ARG A 425 19.42 8.66 -17.95
CA ARG A 425 19.36 9.22 -16.59
C ARG A 425 18.96 8.18 -15.56
N GLU A 426 17.95 7.36 -15.83
CA GLU A 426 17.48 6.35 -14.89
C GLU A 426 18.46 5.20 -14.71
N ILE A 427 19.19 4.80 -15.76
CA ILE A 427 20.16 3.69 -15.70
C ILE A 427 21.60 4.12 -15.38
N LEU A 428 21.87 5.41 -15.21
CA LEU A 428 23.20 6.00 -15.04
C LEU A 428 24.16 5.69 -16.20
N ALA A 429 23.64 5.68 -17.43
CA ALA A 429 24.45 5.59 -18.65
C ALA A 429 24.67 6.97 -19.27
N ASP A 430 25.81 7.14 -19.95
CA ASP A 430 26.03 8.36 -20.76
C ASP A 430 25.38 8.23 -22.15
N VAL A 431 25.39 7.04 -22.74
CA VAL A 431 24.83 6.77 -24.08
C VAL A 431 24.43 5.30 -24.23
N ILE A 432 23.41 5.05 -25.05
CA ILE A 432 23.00 3.72 -25.52
C ILE A 432 23.58 3.52 -26.92
N GLN A 433 24.49 2.56 -27.09
CA GLN A 433 25.12 2.27 -28.37
C GLN A 433 24.34 1.19 -29.12
N TRP A 434 23.94 1.48 -30.35
CA TRP A 434 23.29 0.51 -31.23
C TRP A 434 24.31 -0.15 -32.14
N VAL A 435 24.23 -1.48 -32.29
CA VAL A 435 25.15 -2.27 -33.13
C VAL A 435 24.39 -3.32 -33.94
N PRO A 436 24.85 -3.65 -35.17
CA PRO A 436 24.18 -4.63 -36.04
C PRO A 436 24.34 -6.07 -35.57
N GLU A 437 25.38 -6.36 -34.77
CA GLU A 437 25.66 -7.71 -34.25
C GLU A 437 26.17 -7.64 -32.79
N ILE A 438 25.74 -8.58 -31.95
CA ILE A 438 26.22 -8.77 -30.57
C ILE A 438 26.57 -10.25 -30.35
N ASN A 439 27.84 -10.52 -30.05
CA ASN A 439 28.31 -11.88 -29.78
C ASN A 439 27.93 -12.32 -28.34
N ASP A 440 28.30 -11.55 -27.31
CA ASP A 440 28.14 -11.91 -25.89
C ASP A 440 27.10 -11.04 -25.15
N GLY A 441 25.83 -11.12 -25.57
CA GLY A 441 24.74 -10.31 -24.99
C GLY A 441 23.70 -11.13 -24.25
N THR A 442 23.14 -10.54 -23.20
CA THR A 442 21.99 -11.06 -22.46
C THR A 442 20.71 -10.77 -23.24
N GLU A 443 19.88 -11.79 -23.42
CA GLU A 443 18.54 -11.60 -23.97
C GLU A 443 17.60 -11.07 -22.90
N ILE A 444 16.87 -10.01 -23.23
CA ILE A 444 15.85 -9.40 -22.39
C ILE A 444 14.53 -9.31 -23.16
N GLU A 445 13.44 -9.48 -22.43
CA GLU A 445 12.09 -9.31 -22.95
C GLU A 445 11.55 -7.95 -22.50
N VAL A 446 11.32 -7.06 -23.47
CA VAL A 446 10.71 -5.74 -23.27
C VAL A 446 9.30 -5.80 -23.83
N ASN A 447 8.33 -5.90 -22.92
CA ASN A 447 6.93 -6.19 -23.23
C ASN A 447 6.81 -7.49 -24.01
N ASP A 448 6.53 -7.43 -25.32
CA ASP A 448 6.37 -8.60 -26.19
C ASP A 448 7.50 -8.71 -27.24
N SER A 449 8.57 -7.94 -27.07
CA SER A 449 9.71 -7.88 -27.99
C SER A 449 11.00 -8.32 -27.30
N LEU A 450 11.76 -9.20 -27.98
CA LEU A 450 13.08 -9.65 -27.52
C LEU A 450 14.17 -8.69 -28.01
N LEU A 451 15.09 -8.38 -27.11
CA LEU A 451 16.27 -7.56 -27.35
C LEU A 451 17.50 -8.26 -26.80
N LYS A 452 18.62 -8.14 -27.49
CA LYS A 452 19.93 -8.57 -26.99
C LYS A 452 20.72 -7.34 -26.54
N VAL A 453 21.21 -7.35 -25.30
CA VAL A 453 21.91 -6.21 -24.69
C VAL A 453 23.21 -6.64 -24.02
N VAL A 454 24.17 -5.72 -23.96
CA VAL A 454 25.40 -5.84 -23.15
C VAL A 454 25.43 -4.68 -22.18
N VAL A 455 25.64 -4.95 -20.90
CA VAL A 455 25.72 -3.95 -19.83
C VAL A 455 27.05 -4.09 -19.11
N ASN A 456 27.91 -3.08 -19.22
CA ASN A 456 29.22 -3.08 -18.59
C ASN A 456 29.34 -1.93 -17.59
N LYS A 457 29.97 -2.17 -16.44
CA LYS A 457 30.33 -1.10 -15.49
C LYS A 457 31.33 -0.16 -16.16
N LYS A 458 31.08 1.14 -16.05
CA LYS A 458 32.05 2.17 -16.41
C LYS A 458 33.12 2.18 -15.32
N GLY A 459 34.36 1.89 -15.73
CA GLY A 459 35.51 1.69 -14.84
C GLY A 459 35.82 2.86 -13.92
#